data_AF-A0A938SIR9-F1
#
_entry.id   AF-A0A938SIR9-F1
#
_cell.length_a   1.000
_cell.length_b   1.000
_cell.length_c   1.000
_cell.angle_alpha   90.00
_cell.angle_beta   90.00
_cell.angle_gamma   90.00
#
_symmetry.space_group_name_H-M   'P 1'
#
loop_
_entity.id
_entity.type
_entity.pdbx_description
1 polymer ?
#
loop_
_entity_poly.entity_id
_entity_poly.type
_entity_poly.pdbx_seq_one_letter_code
_entity_poly.pdbx_strand_id
1 'polypeptide(L)'
;MMRQRRDVRSESACGSHDDRRRLAAALLVAVLTQAVMGVVTVAQQPAALPIPLGPVVRTEATKADDLLRGFTDEELAAAQKAVPERPDPPLGAPVPRKVNVAGMVFVDANQNGRLDAGERGLSGAFVSDGEGVSRADTAGKFTFTFEMDDEPHFRFVVATRPTGYKPTTPYFARIPFAETQTEYRADFGFAEDALSGRKDFWFITTSDSQFTDPASMLSIAKDYAQITGAPGDPA
;
A
#
# COMPACT_ATOMS: atom_id res chain seq x y z
N MET A 1 88.70 -11.99 20.04
CA MET A 1 87.82 -12.86 20.86
C MET A 1 86.56 -13.12 20.05
N MET A 2 86.37 -14.34 19.48
CA MET A 2 85.60 -15.46 20.08
C MET A 2 84.17 -15.03 20.44
N ARG A 3 83.08 -15.73 20.11
CA ARG A 3 82.79 -16.99 19.42
C ARG A 3 81.25 -17.05 19.33
N GLN A 4 80.71 -17.79 18.37
CA GLN A 4 79.33 -18.27 18.39
C GLN A 4 78.99 -19.00 19.71
N ARG A 5 77.70 -18.95 20.10
CA ARG A 5 76.80 -20.07 20.44
C ARG A 5 75.93 -19.78 21.68
N ARG A 6 74.64 -20.13 21.51
CA ARG A 6 73.88 -21.17 22.22
C ARG A 6 72.63 -20.68 22.96
N ASP A 7 71.53 -21.36 22.60
CA ASP A 7 70.34 -21.64 23.40
C ASP A 7 70.57 -21.74 24.89
N VAL A 8 69.60 -21.23 25.66
CA VAL A 8 69.16 -21.87 26.91
C VAL A 8 67.63 -21.78 27.00
N ARG A 9 66.98 -22.92 26.79
CA ARG A 9 65.75 -23.32 27.50
C ARG A 9 66.17 -23.86 28.88
N SER A 10 65.44 -23.50 29.94
CA SER A 10 65.22 -24.29 31.17
C SER A 10 64.19 -23.55 32.05
N GLU A 11 62.95 -24.05 32.18
CA GLU A 11 62.44 -24.90 33.28
C GLU A 11 62.22 -24.13 34.60
N SER A 12 60.96 -23.93 35.00
CA SER A 12 60.25 -24.67 36.09
C SER A 12 60.45 -24.01 37.46
N ALA A 13 59.47 -23.81 38.34
CA ALA A 13 58.03 -24.01 38.36
C ALA A 13 57.45 -23.28 39.60
N CYS A 14 56.15 -22.96 39.57
CA CYS A 14 55.15 -23.16 40.65
C CYS A 14 54.16 -21.98 40.75
N GLY A 15 52.87 -22.24 40.53
CA GLY A 15 51.80 -21.36 41.00
C GLY A 15 50.54 -21.21 40.13
N SER A 16 49.65 -22.21 40.23
CA SER A 16 48.18 -22.07 40.19
C SER A 16 47.40 -22.21 38.87
N HIS A 17 46.35 -23.04 38.99
CA HIS A 17 45.11 -23.13 38.20
C HIS A 17 45.15 -23.90 36.87
N ASP A 18 45.38 -25.21 37.02
CA ASP A 18 44.78 -26.24 36.16
C ASP A 18 43.30 -26.40 36.58
N ASP A 19 42.35 -26.46 35.64
CA ASP A 19 42.10 -27.73 34.96
C ASP A 19 40.90 -27.62 34.01
N ARG A 20 41.14 -27.94 32.73
CA ARG A 20 40.09 -28.25 31.77
C ARG A 20 39.89 -29.76 31.85
N ARG A 21 38.65 -30.26 32.05
CA ARG A 21 38.12 -31.43 31.32
C ARG A 21 36.71 -31.84 31.77
N ARG A 22 35.81 -31.81 30.77
CA ARG A 22 34.87 -32.88 30.37
C ARG A 22 33.62 -33.14 31.22
N LEU A 23 32.55 -33.40 30.45
CA LEU A 23 31.34 -34.17 30.76
C LEU A 23 30.17 -33.41 31.40
N ALA A 24 29.21 -33.09 30.54
CA ALA A 24 27.83 -33.53 30.63
C ALA A 24 27.27 -33.76 32.05
N ALA A 25 26.49 -32.81 32.55
CA ALA A 25 25.42 -33.08 33.48
C ALA A 25 24.32 -32.02 33.29
N ALA A 26 23.10 -32.51 33.14
CA ALA A 26 21.90 -31.73 32.93
C ALA A 26 21.68 -30.67 34.01
N LEU A 27 21.38 -29.44 33.59
CA LEU A 27 20.53 -28.56 34.38
C LEU A 27 19.59 -27.82 33.44
N LEU A 28 18.35 -28.32 33.45
CA LEU A 28 17.16 -27.76 32.85
C LEU A 28 16.89 -26.38 33.47
N VAL A 29 17.53 -25.33 32.95
CA VAL A 29 17.12 -23.96 33.26
C VAL A 29 16.02 -23.60 32.27
N ALA A 30 14.78 -23.75 32.73
CA ALA A 30 13.62 -23.20 32.06
C ALA A 30 13.78 -21.67 31.98
N VAL A 31 14.33 -21.19 30.86
CA VAL A 31 14.22 -19.79 30.49
C VAL A 31 12.76 -19.60 30.07
N LEU A 32 11.95 -19.19 31.05
CA LEU A 32 10.63 -18.62 30.80
C LEU A 32 10.87 -17.29 30.04
N THR A 33 11.00 -17.37 28.72
CA THR A 33 10.77 -16.22 27.87
C THR A 33 9.29 -15.88 28.01
N GLN A 34 8.98 -14.83 28.78
CA GLN A 34 7.69 -14.19 28.69
C GLN A 34 7.53 -13.69 27.27
N ALA A 35 6.85 -14.47 26.44
CA ALA A 35 6.15 -13.93 25.30
C ALA A 35 5.14 -12.93 25.88
N VAL A 36 5.49 -11.65 25.84
CA VAL A 36 4.48 -10.60 25.93
C VAL A 36 3.66 -10.75 24.64
N MET A 37 2.65 -11.61 24.69
CA MET A 37 1.50 -11.48 23.80
C MET A 37 0.97 -10.09 24.11
N GLY A 38 1.36 -9.11 23.29
CA GLY A 38 0.57 -7.92 23.11
C GLY A 38 -0.79 -8.41 22.65
N VAL A 39 -1.73 -8.49 23.58
CA VAL A 39 -3.14 -8.57 23.24
C VAL A 39 -3.39 -7.27 22.50
N VAL A 40 -3.34 -7.33 21.17
CA VAL A 40 -4.03 -6.34 20.35
C VAL A 40 -5.47 -6.56 20.74
N THR A 41 -5.96 -5.74 21.66
CA THR A 41 -7.38 -5.57 21.88
C THR A 41 -7.87 -5.02 20.55
N VAL A 42 -8.32 -5.91 19.67
CA VAL A 42 -9.25 -5.52 18.60
C VAL A 42 -10.37 -4.88 19.38
N ALA A 43 -10.43 -3.54 19.34
CA ALA A 43 -11.60 -2.83 19.77
C ALA A 43 -12.74 -3.53 19.03
N GLN A 44 -13.59 -4.25 19.77
CA GLN A 44 -14.75 -4.87 19.18
C GLN A 44 -15.45 -3.75 18.45
N GLN A 45 -15.48 -3.84 17.12
CA GLN A 45 -16.30 -3.00 16.29
C GLN A 45 -17.67 -2.98 16.98
N PRO A 46 -18.20 -1.82 17.41
CA PRO A 46 -19.50 -1.79 18.05
C PRO A 46 -20.42 -2.55 17.11
N ALA A 47 -21.09 -3.59 17.65
CA ALA A 47 -21.93 -4.48 16.88
C ALA A 47 -22.75 -3.60 15.92
N ALA A 48 -22.59 -3.83 14.61
CA ALA A 48 -23.26 -3.04 13.59
C ALA A 48 -24.72 -2.94 14.03
N LEU A 49 -25.15 -1.75 14.42
CA LEU A 49 -26.57 -1.52 14.71
C LEU A 49 -27.28 -2.01 13.46
N PRO A 50 -28.18 -3.00 13.54
CA PRO A 50 -28.86 -3.50 12.38
C PRO A 50 -29.57 -2.29 11.77
N ILE A 51 -29.08 -1.82 10.63
CA ILE A 51 -29.80 -0.82 9.86
C ILE A 51 -31.13 -1.51 9.57
N PRO A 52 -32.27 -1.03 10.09
CA PRO A 52 -33.54 -1.66 9.81
C PRO A 52 -33.82 -1.42 8.34
N LEU A 53 -33.41 -2.37 7.50
CA LEU A 53 -33.87 -2.47 6.13
C LEU A 53 -35.32 -2.94 6.23
N GLY A 54 -36.21 -1.99 6.51
CA GLY A 54 -37.63 -2.18 6.21
C GLY A 54 -37.76 -2.62 4.75
N PRO A 55 -38.84 -3.32 4.39
CA PRO A 55 -39.06 -3.67 2.99
C PRO A 55 -38.95 -2.39 2.16
N VAL A 56 -37.96 -2.34 1.26
CA VAL A 56 -37.90 -1.28 0.25
C VAL A 56 -39.07 -1.55 -0.67
N VAL A 57 -40.20 -0.92 -0.38
CA VAL A 57 -41.34 -0.91 -1.28
C VAL A 57 -40.85 -0.16 -2.51
N ARG A 58 -40.54 -0.91 -3.57
CA ARG A 58 -40.31 -0.32 -4.89
C ARG A 58 -41.65 0.22 -5.36
N THR A 59 -41.90 1.49 -5.11
CA THR A 59 -42.92 2.21 -5.84
C THR A 59 -42.42 2.27 -7.29
N GLU A 60 -43.07 1.57 -8.20
CA GLU A 60 -42.82 1.78 -9.63
C GLU A 60 -43.27 3.21 -9.95
N ALA A 61 -42.30 4.13 -9.99
CA ALA A 61 -42.51 5.49 -10.47
C ALA A 61 -42.80 5.40 -11.97
N THR A 62 -44.09 5.36 -12.31
CA THR A 62 -44.58 5.14 -13.69
C THR A 62 -44.70 6.45 -14.49
N LYS A 63 -44.41 7.60 -13.88
CA LYS A 63 -44.48 8.92 -14.52
C LYS A 63 -43.10 9.54 -14.62
N ALA A 64 -42.78 10.10 -15.78
CA ALA A 64 -41.50 10.77 -16.03
C ALA A 64 -41.19 11.86 -14.98
N ASP A 65 -42.20 12.59 -14.52
CA ASP A 65 -42.02 13.59 -13.45
C ASP A 65 -41.59 12.94 -12.13
N ASP A 66 -42.10 11.75 -11.75
CA ASP A 66 -41.63 11.03 -10.55
C ASP A 66 -40.20 10.50 -10.72
N LEU A 67 -39.76 10.24 -11.96
CA LEU A 67 -38.40 9.81 -12.27
C LEU A 67 -37.41 11.00 -12.35
N LEU A 68 -37.91 12.23 -12.53
CA LEU A 68 -37.12 13.44 -12.80
C LEU A 68 -37.19 14.53 -11.70
N ARG A 69 -38.11 14.45 -10.73
CA ARG A 69 -38.37 15.55 -9.79
C ARG A 69 -37.19 15.88 -8.86
N GLY A 70 -36.25 14.95 -8.71
CA GLY A 70 -35.24 15.01 -7.64
C GLY A 70 -35.89 14.95 -6.25
N PHE A 71 -35.10 15.21 -5.21
CA PHE A 71 -35.58 15.31 -3.84
C PHE A 71 -36.17 16.71 -3.59
N THR A 72 -37.29 16.77 -2.86
CA THR A 72 -37.76 18.00 -2.21
C THR A 72 -36.81 18.42 -1.08
N ASP A 73 -36.85 19.69 -0.66
CA ASP A 73 -36.05 20.18 0.46
C ASP A 73 -36.34 19.41 1.76
N GLU A 74 -37.59 18.96 1.94
CA GLU A 74 -38.02 18.16 3.09
C GLU A 74 -37.45 16.73 3.05
N GLU A 75 -37.47 16.09 1.87
CA GLU A 75 -36.86 14.76 1.68
C GLU A 75 -35.34 14.82 1.78
N LEU A 76 -34.71 15.92 1.32
CA LEU A 76 -33.29 16.16 1.46
C LEU A 76 -32.89 16.33 2.93
N ALA A 77 -33.64 17.14 3.69
CA ALA A 77 -33.43 17.32 5.12
C ALA A 77 -33.64 16.01 5.90
N ALA A 78 -34.64 15.20 5.53
CA ALA A 78 -34.88 13.90 6.13
C ALA A 78 -33.75 12.90 5.81
N ALA A 79 -33.27 12.88 4.56
CA ALA A 79 -32.15 12.05 4.13
C ALA A 79 -30.84 12.44 4.84
N GLN A 80 -30.54 13.74 4.95
CA GLN A 80 -29.35 14.23 5.65
C GLN A 80 -29.39 13.92 7.15
N LYS A 81 -30.57 13.93 7.77
CA LYS A 81 -30.75 13.50 9.16
C LYS A 81 -30.61 11.98 9.34
N ALA A 82 -30.99 11.20 8.33
CA ALA A 82 -30.94 9.74 8.36
C ALA A 82 -29.53 9.19 8.10
N VAL A 83 -28.72 9.89 7.31
CA VAL A 83 -27.31 9.55 7.09
C VAL A 83 -26.49 10.08 8.27
N PRO A 84 -25.94 9.20 9.13
CA PRO A 84 -25.13 9.66 10.25
C PRO A 84 -23.86 10.35 9.71
N GLU A 85 -23.51 11.52 10.26
CA GLU A 85 -22.21 12.13 10.01
C GLU A 85 -21.12 11.16 10.44
N ARG A 86 -20.32 10.70 9.48
CA ARG A 86 -19.13 9.89 9.76
C ARG A 86 -17.99 10.87 9.97
N PRO A 87 -17.45 11.00 11.20
CA PRO A 87 -16.26 11.83 11.39
C PRO A 87 -15.11 11.20 10.62
N ASP A 88 -14.40 12.03 9.86
CA ASP A 88 -13.19 11.58 9.18
C ASP A 88 -12.14 11.15 10.22
N PRO A 89 -11.41 10.05 9.96
CA PRO A 89 -10.29 9.67 10.82
C PRO A 89 -9.30 10.83 10.90
N PRO A 90 -8.81 11.21 12.11
CA PRO A 90 -7.84 12.27 12.23
C PRO A 90 -6.57 11.89 11.45
N LEU A 91 -6.15 12.77 10.56
CA LEU A 91 -4.86 12.65 9.88
C LEU A 91 -3.73 13.01 10.85
N GLY A 92 -2.54 12.43 10.64
CA GLY A 92 -1.34 12.85 11.38
C GLY A 92 -0.99 14.31 11.07
N ALA A 93 -0.08 14.91 11.85
CA ALA A 93 0.48 16.20 11.48
C ALA A 93 1.44 16.04 10.29
N PRO A 94 1.32 16.83 9.21
CA PRO A 94 2.27 16.81 8.11
C PRO A 94 3.65 17.30 8.54
N VAL A 95 4.68 16.67 7.97
CA VAL A 95 6.09 17.00 8.22
C VAL A 95 6.71 17.48 6.91
N PRO A 96 6.83 18.81 6.70
CA PRO A 96 7.45 19.36 5.51
C PRO A 96 8.90 18.90 5.38
N ARG A 97 9.25 18.32 4.22
CA ARG A 97 10.59 17.80 3.96
C ARG A 97 10.80 17.50 2.48
N LYS A 98 12.06 17.53 2.08
CA LYS A 98 12.49 17.00 0.79
C LYS A 98 12.62 15.49 0.84
N VAL A 99 11.97 14.79 -0.09
CA VAL A 99 11.98 13.33 -0.19
C VAL A 99 12.70 12.90 -1.46
N ASN A 100 13.55 11.89 -1.33
CA ASN A 100 14.15 11.15 -2.43
C ASN A 100 13.62 9.72 -2.42
N VAL A 101 13.17 9.25 -3.58
CA VAL A 101 12.76 7.88 -3.80
C VAL A 101 13.64 7.29 -4.89
N ALA A 102 14.27 6.15 -4.61
CA ALA A 102 15.05 5.41 -5.59
C ALA A 102 14.64 3.94 -5.58
N GLY A 103 14.80 3.27 -6.71
CA GLY A 103 14.50 1.85 -6.77
C GLY A 103 14.73 1.24 -8.13
N MET A 104 14.26 0.01 -8.27
CA MET A 104 14.44 -0.76 -9.50
C MET A 104 13.15 -1.44 -9.91
N VAL A 105 12.82 -1.34 -11.19
CA VAL A 105 11.87 -2.21 -11.86
C VAL A 105 12.64 -3.42 -12.36
N PHE A 106 12.23 -4.63 -11.99
CA PHE A 106 12.98 -5.85 -12.28
C PHE A 106 12.09 -6.98 -12.78
N VAL A 107 12.71 -7.93 -13.46
CA VAL A 107 12.05 -9.16 -13.88
C VAL A 107 12.20 -10.19 -12.78
N ASP A 108 11.09 -10.42 -12.08
CA ASP A 108 10.96 -11.41 -11.03
C ASP A 108 10.75 -12.79 -11.68
N ALA A 109 11.86 -13.46 -11.96
CA ALA A 109 11.86 -14.69 -12.75
C ALA A 109 11.34 -15.88 -11.95
N ASN A 110 11.54 -15.86 -10.62
CA ASN A 110 11.08 -16.93 -9.73
C ASN A 110 9.71 -16.64 -9.09
N GLN A 111 9.15 -15.45 -9.36
CA GLN A 111 7.82 -14.99 -8.93
C GLN A 111 7.66 -14.92 -7.41
N ASN A 112 8.74 -14.62 -6.67
CA ASN A 112 8.71 -14.61 -5.21
C ASN A 112 8.40 -13.23 -4.59
N GLY A 113 8.25 -12.20 -5.41
CA GLY A 113 7.93 -10.83 -4.98
C GLY A 113 9.09 -10.12 -4.29
N ARG A 114 10.34 -10.53 -4.53
CA ARG A 114 11.54 -9.93 -3.96
C ARG A 114 12.57 -9.76 -5.06
N LEU A 115 13.40 -8.72 -4.93
CA LEU A 115 14.54 -8.56 -5.80
C LEU A 115 15.66 -9.50 -5.35
N ASP A 116 15.93 -10.54 -6.13
CA ASP A 116 17.00 -11.49 -5.87
C ASP A 116 18.30 -11.21 -6.66
N ALA A 117 19.41 -11.77 -6.17
CA ALA A 117 20.68 -11.69 -6.88
C ALA A 117 20.60 -12.41 -8.23
N GLY A 118 20.91 -11.70 -9.31
CA GLY A 118 20.88 -12.22 -10.68
C GLY A 118 19.60 -11.89 -11.44
N GLU A 119 18.59 -11.33 -10.79
CA GLU A 119 17.42 -10.81 -11.48
C GLU A 119 17.76 -9.53 -12.24
N ARG A 120 17.34 -9.48 -13.49
CA ARG A 120 17.64 -8.38 -14.40
C ARG A 120 16.68 -7.22 -14.21
N GLY A 121 17.17 -6.01 -14.42
CA GLY A 121 16.33 -4.83 -14.57
C GLY A 121 15.36 -4.95 -15.75
N LEU A 122 14.16 -4.39 -15.58
CA LEU A 122 13.16 -4.24 -16.63
C LEU A 122 13.30 -2.85 -17.25
N SER A 123 14.13 -2.76 -18.29
CA SER A 123 14.39 -1.49 -18.97
C SER A 123 13.16 -0.93 -19.68
N GLY A 124 12.99 0.38 -19.62
CA GLY A 124 11.97 1.08 -20.37
C GLY A 124 10.57 1.08 -19.74
N ALA A 125 10.41 0.45 -18.57
CA ALA A 125 9.20 0.53 -17.76
C ALA A 125 8.96 1.97 -17.29
N PHE A 126 7.70 2.38 -17.20
CA PHE A 126 7.34 3.71 -16.71
C PHE A 126 7.03 3.67 -15.21
N VAL A 127 7.57 4.63 -14.48
CA VAL A 127 7.27 4.88 -13.07
C VAL A 127 6.83 6.33 -12.95
N SER A 128 5.84 6.63 -12.10
CA SER A 128 5.33 7.98 -11.88
C SER A 128 5.18 8.27 -10.39
N ASP A 129 5.43 9.50 -9.98
CA ASP A 129 5.13 9.98 -8.62
C ASP A 129 3.81 10.78 -8.54
N GLY A 130 2.99 10.69 -9.60
CA GLY A 130 1.73 11.43 -9.76
C GLY A 130 1.86 12.76 -10.51
N GLU A 131 3.08 13.32 -10.59
CA GLU A 131 3.34 14.61 -11.24
C GLU A 131 4.32 14.45 -12.42
N GLY A 132 5.42 13.75 -12.18
CA GLY A 132 6.40 13.36 -13.17
C GLY A 132 6.26 11.90 -13.59
N VAL A 133 6.86 11.58 -14.74
CA VAL A 133 7.03 10.21 -15.22
C VAL A 133 8.51 9.99 -15.53
N SER A 134 9.07 8.93 -14.94
CA SER A 134 10.43 8.47 -15.20
C SER A 134 10.39 7.15 -15.96
N ARG A 135 11.30 7.00 -16.93
CA ARG A 135 11.47 5.76 -17.66
C ARG A 135 12.68 5.03 -17.09
N ALA A 136 12.46 3.81 -16.62
CA ALA A 136 13.50 2.98 -16.03
C ALA A 136 14.66 2.76 -17.02
N ASP A 137 15.89 2.92 -16.53
CA ASP A 137 17.10 2.84 -17.35
C ASP A 137 17.41 1.40 -17.83
N THR A 138 18.58 1.16 -18.43
CA THR A 138 18.98 -0.18 -18.89
C THR A 138 19.16 -1.19 -17.76
N ALA A 139 19.42 -0.73 -16.53
CA ALA A 139 19.46 -1.53 -15.32
C ALA A 139 18.11 -1.57 -14.59
N GLY A 140 17.04 -0.98 -15.17
CA GLY A 140 15.71 -0.92 -14.57
C GLY A 140 15.60 0.12 -13.45
N LYS A 141 16.59 0.98 -13.23
CA LYS A 141 16.60 1.95 -12.13
C LYS A 141 15.81 3.19 -12.44
N PHE A 142 15.24 3.79 -11.40
CA PHE A 142 14.59 5.10 -11.46
C PHE A 142 14.83 5.88 -10.16
N THR A 143 14.63 7.19 -10.22
CA THR A 143 14.72 8.10 -9.09
C THR A 143 13.69 9.22 -9.20
N PHE A 144 13.17 9.65 -8.05
CA PHE A 144 12.33 10.84 -7.91
C PHE A 144 12.81 11.67 -6.72
N THR A 145 12.64 12.98 -6.84
CA THR A 145 12.86 13.93 -5.76
C THR A 145 11.71 14.92 -5.77
N PHE A 146 11.03 15.09 -4.64
CA PHE A 146 9.92 16.03 -4.49
C PHE A 146 9.87 16.58 -3.06
N GLU A 147 9.16 17.71 -2.90
CA GLU A 147 8.93 18.33 -1.61
C GLU A 147 7.58 17.84 -1.05
N MET A 148 7.54 17.49 0.22
CA MET A 148 6.32 17.32 1.00
C MET A 148 6.07 18.65 1.72
N ASP A 149 4.86 19.19 1.59
CA ASP A 149 4.46 20.47 2.19
C ASP A 149 3.73 20.27 3.55
N ASP A 150 3.08 21.34 4.01
CA ASP A 150 2.32 21.41 5.26
C ASP A 150 0.85 21.02 5.11
N GLU A 151 0.40 20.60 3.92
CA GLU A 151 -0.93 20.03 3.71
C GLU A 151 -0.84 18.49 3.81
N PRO A 152 -1.71 17.82 4.59
CA PRO A 152 -1.70 16.37 4.70
C PRO A 152 -2.13 15.71 3.37
N HIS A 153 -1.14 15.37 2.54
CA HIS A 153 -1.36 14.66 1.29
C HIS A 153 -0.50 13.39 1.21
N PHE A 154 -1.07 12.27 0.73
CA PHE A 154 -0.27 11.07 0.47
C PHE A 154 0.38 11.17 -0.91
N ARG A 155 1.70 10.95 -0.99
CA ARG A 155 2.39 10.73 -2.27
C ARG A 155 2.53 9.24 -2.53
N PHE A 156 2.36 8.86 -3.79
CA PHE A 156 2.55 7.50 -4.27
C PHE A 156 3.54 7.48 -5.41
N VAL A 157 4.46 6.52 -5.37
CA VAL A 157 5.30 6.18 -6.53
C VAL A 157 4.76 4.91 -7.13
N VAL A 158 4.37 4.95 -8.40
CA VAL A 158 3.60 3.90 -9.09
C VAL A 158 4.35 3.43 -10.32
N ALA A 159 4.61 2.13 -10.43
CA ALA A 159 5.08 1.51 -11.65
C ALA A 159 3.91 1.11 -12.56
N THR A 160 3.98 1.53 -13.81
CA THR A 160 3.04 1.10 -14.85
C THR A 160 3.40 -0.31 -15.29
N ARG A 161 2.44 -1.24 -15.16
CA ARG A 161 2.59 -2.62 -15.62
C ARG A 161 2.84 -2.66 -17.14
N PRO A 162 4.01 -3.15 -17.60
CA PRO A 162 4.25 -3.28 -19.03
C PRO A 162 3.44 -4.42 -19.66
N THR A 163 3.15 -4.30 -20.95
CA THR A 163 2.49 -5.36 -21.74
C THR A 163 3.29 -6.65 -21.68
N GLY A 164 2.61 -7.79 -21.54
CA GLY A 164 3.28 -9.10 -21.43
C GLY A 164 3.84 -9.41 -20.05
N TYR A 165 3.51 -8.59 -19.04
CA TYR A 165 3.92 -8.80 -17.65
C TYR A 165 2.72 -8.78 -16.70
N LYS A 166 2.89 -9.43 -15.56
CA LYS A 166 2.02 -9.35 -14.37
C LYS A 166 2.85 -8.88 -13.15
N PRO A 167 2.28 -8.07 -12.25
CA PRO A 167 3.01 -7.67 -11.04
C PRO A 167 3.21 -8.85 -10.09
N THR A 168 4.36 -8.92 -9.45
CA THR A 168 4.67 -9.87 -8.35
C THR A 168 4.88 -9.17 -7.02
N THR A 169 5.13 -7.86 -7.04
CA THR A 169 5.12 -6.96 -5.88
C THR A 169 3.91 -6.03 -5.96
N PRO A 170 3.59 -5.26 -4.90
CA PRO A 170 2.79 -4.05 -5.06
C PRO A 170 3.38 -3.19 -6.18
N TYR A 171 2.52 -2.65 -7.04
CA TYR A 171 2.92 -1.78 -8.15
C TYR A 171 2.97 -0.30 -7.73
N PHE A 172 2.77 -0.02 -6.45
CA PHE A 172 2.90 1.31 -5.87
C PHE A 172 3.61 1.26 -4.51
N ALA A 173 4.31 2.33 -4.18
CA ALA A 173 4.89 2.60 -2.88
C ALA A 173 4.27 3.88 -2.30
N ARG A 174 3.77 3.81 -1.07
CA ARG A 174 3.21 4.96 -0.35
C ARG A 174 4.32 5.69 0.39
N ILE A 175 4.31 7.02 0.28
CA ILE A 175 5.19 7.93 1.02
C ILE A 175 4.33 8.66 2.06
N PRO A 176 4.42 8.29 3.35
CA PRO A 176 3.54 8.85 4.38
C PRO A 176 3.91 10.29 4.73
N PHE A 177 2.95 11.20 4.79
CA PHE A 177 3.24 12.62 5.06
C PHE A 177 3.67 12.92 6.50
N ALA A 178 3.21 12.11 7.46
CA ALA A 178 3.46 12.30 8.89
C ALA A 178 4.77 11.66 9.41
N GLU A 179 5.68 11.27 8.53
CA GLU A 179 6.96 10.65 8.88
C GLU A 179 8.13 11.63 8.68
N THR A 180 9.27 11.41 9.35
CA THR A 180 10.48 12.24 9.17
C THR A 180 11.45 11.66 8.15
N GLN A 181 11.21 10.43 7.66
CA GLN A 181 12.09 9.75 6.71
C GLN A 181 12.10 10.49 5.36
N THR A 182 13.30 10.75 4.84
CA THR A 182 13.55 11.46 3.59
C THR A 182 13.96 10.54 2.44
N GLU A 183 14.47 9.35 2.74
CA GLU A 183 14.98 8.39 1.73
C GLU A 183 14.08 7.16 1.68
N TYR A 184 13.54 6.83 0.51
CA TYR A 184 12.69 5.65 0.32
C TYR A 184 13.23 4.75 -0.78
N ARG A 185 13.08 3.44 -0.56
CA ARG A 185 13.38 2.41 -1.56
C ARG A 185 12.08 1.79 -2.06
N ALA A 186 11.86 1.84 -3.36
CA ALA A 186 10.66 1.30 -4.01
C ALA A 186 11.06 0.38 -5.18
N ASP A 187 11.05 -0.93 -4.95
CA ASP A 187 11.32 -1.91 -6.02
C ASP A 187 10.01 -2.49 -6.56
N PHE A 188 9.94 -2.67 -7.88
CA PHE A 188 8.76 -3.15 -8.57
C PHE A 188 9.08 -4.40 -9.39
N GLY A 189 8.59 -5.54 -8.93
CA GLY A 189 8.80 -6.84 -9.56
C GLY A 189 7.69 -7.17 -10.55
N PHE A 190 8.08 -7.64 -11.72
CA PHE A 190 7.18 -8.11 -12.76
C PHE A 190 7.62 -9.47 -13.30
N ALA A 191 6.68 -10.39 -13.42
CA ALA A 191 6.89 -11.68 -14.08
C ALA A 191 6.28 -11.68 -15.47
N GLU A 192 6.89 -12.40 -16.41
CA GLU A 192 6.35 -12.56 -17.75
C GLU A 192 4.99 -13.27 -17.70
N ASP A 193 4.04 -12.76 -18.48
CA ASP A 193 2.70 -13.29 -18.62
C ASP A 193 2.22 -13.17 -20.07
N ALA A 194 2.19 -14.30 -20.76
CA ALA A 194 1.76 -14.37 -22.16
C ALA A 194 0.29 -13.94 -22.37
N LEU A 195 -0.57 -14.04 -21.35
CA LEU A 195 -1.96 -13.58 -21.44
C LEU A 195 -2.03 -12.05 -21.49
N SER A 196 -1.25 -11.37 -20.64
CA SER A 196 -1.07 -9.92 -20.65
C SER A 196 -0.41 -9.38 -21.94
N GLY A 197 0.18 -10.26 -22.75
CA GLY A 197 0.76 -9.91 -24.05
C GLY A 197 -0.24 -9.89 -25.22
N ARG A 198 -1.47 -10.37 -25.01
CA ARG A 198 -2.50 -10.41 -26.05
C ARG A 198 -3.02 -9.00 -26.34
N LYS A 199 -3.25 -8.71 -27.62
CA LYS A 199 -3.83 -7.42 -28.06
C LYS A 199 -5.34 -7.36 -27.88
N ASP A 200 -5.99 -8.50 -27.73
CA ASP A 200 -7.42 -8.61 -27.50
C ASP A 200 -7.70 -8.58 -25.99
N PHE A 201 -8.13 -7.43 -25.49
CA PHE A 201 -8.55 -7.27 -24.09
C PHE A 201 -9.83 -6.45 -24.01
N TRP A 202 -10.58 -6.70 -22.94
CA TRP A 202 -11.79 -5.97 -22.59
C TRP A 202 -11.60 -5.41 -21.19
N PHE A 203 -11.99 -4.15 -20.97
CA PHE A 203 -12.07 -3.57 -19.63
C PHE A 203 -13.50 -3.12 -19.38
N ILE A 204 -13.93 -3.26 -18.12
CA ILE A 204 -15.13 -2.61 -17.61
C ILE A 204 -14.67 -1.56 -16.61
N THR A 205 -15.20 -0.35 -16.73
CA THR A 205 -15.05 0.65 -15.66
C THR A 205 -16.30 0.60 -14.80
N THR A 206 -16.11 0.35 -13.51
CA THR A 206 -17.16 0.42 -12.51
C THR A 206 -16.76 1.50 -11.53
N SER A 207 -17.51 2.61 -11.51
CA SER A 207 -17.28 3.71 -10.58
C SER A 207 -18.40 3.70 -9.54
N ASP A 208 -18.01 3.70 -8.26
CA ASP A 208 -18.90 4.01 -7.15
C ASP A 208 -18.78 5.51 -6.87
N SER A 209 -19.87 6.25 -7.04
CA SER A 209 -19.89 7.68 -6.75
C SER A 209 -20.04 7.87 -5.25
N GLN A 210 -18.97 8.29 -4.59
CA GLN A 210 -19.00 8.64 -3.18
C GLN A 210 -19.41 10.11 -3.01
N PHE A 211 -20.46 10.33 -2.24
CA PHE A 211 -20.94 11.65 -1.87
C PHE A 211 -20.85 11.81 -0.36
N THR A 212 -20.19 12.89 0.08
CA THR A 212 -20.09 13.26 1.50
C THR A 212 -21.38 13.90 2.01
N ASP A 213 -22.22 14.41 1.11
CA ASP A 213 -23.52 14.97 1.43
C ASP A 213 -24.58 14.58 0.38
N PRO A 214 -25.85 14.36 0.79
CA PRO A 214 -26.93 14.00 -0.13
C PRO A 214 -27.25 15.06 -1.19
N ALA A 215 -26.91 16.34 -0.98
CA ALA A 215 -27.21 17.39 -1.94
C ALA A 215 -26.26 17.35 -3.15
N SER A 216 -24.99 17.01 -2.94
CA SER A 216 -24.00 16.76 -4.00
C SER A 216 -24.34 15.55 -4.86
N MET A 217 -25.02 14.55 -4.30
CA MET A 217 -25.56 13.42 -5.07
C MET A 217 -26.67 13.86 -6.03
N LEU A 218 -27.42 14.91 -5.68
CA LEU A 218 -28.66 15.28 -6.36
C LEU A 218 -28.44 15.81 -7.78
N SER A 219 -27.40 16.62 -8.00
CA SER A 219 -27.05 17.14 -9.33
C SER A 219 -26.70 16.00 -10.28
N ILE A 220 -25.83 15.09 -9.83
CA ILE A 220 -25.40 13.94 -10.62
C ILE A 220 -26.56 12.95 -10.83
N ALA A 221 -27.40 12.71 -9.83
CA ALA A 221 -28.59 11.87 -9.99
C ALA A 221 -29.58 12.44 -11.01
N LYS A 222 -29.76 13.77 -11.04
CA LYS A 222 -30.58 14.46 -12.06
C LYS A 222 -29.96 14.34 -13.45
N ASP A 223 -28.64 14.51 -13.58
CA ASP A 223 -27.93 14.35 -14.85
C ASP A 223 -28.05 12.91 -15.37
N TYR A 224 -27.89 11.90 -14.51
CA TYR A 224 -28.10 10.50 -14.86
C TYR A 224 -29.55 10.21 -15.27
N ALA A 225 -30.54 10.74 -14.57
CA ALA A 225 -31.96 10.59 -14.93
C ALA A 225 -32.29 11.26 -16.27
N GLN A 226 -31.65 12.39 -16.59
CA GLN A 226 -31.81 13.07 -17.87
C GLN A 226 -31.13 12.31 -19.02
N ILE A 227 -29.94 11.73 -18.80
CA ILE A 227 -29.21 10.94 -19.80
C ILE A 227 -29.90 9.60 -20.07
N THR A 228 -30.52 9.00 -19.05
CA THR A 228 -31.22 7.72 -19.15
C THR A 228 -32.71 7.86 -19.47
N GLY A 229 -33.25 9.08 -19.38
CA GLY A 229 -34.57 9.42 -19.88
C GLY A 229 -34.62 9.16 -21.38
N ALA A 230 -35.39 8.15 -21.79
CA ALA A 230 -35.60 7.85 -23.19
C ALA A 230 -36.04 9.14 -23.91
N PRO A 231 -35.45 9.49 -25.07
CA PRO A 231 -36.03 10.54 -25.89
C PRO A 231 -37.47 10.12 -26.16
N GLY A 232 -38.41 11.05 -25.95
CA GLY A 232 -39.80 10.87 -26.39
C GLY A 232 -39.84 10.49 -27.87
N ASP A 233 -40.96 9.92 -28.30
CA ASP A 233 -41.18 9.36 -29.64
C ASP A 233 -40.40 10.12 -30.73
N PRO A 234 -39.71 9.40 -31.65
CA PRO A 234 -38.91 10.04 -32.68
C PRO A 234 -39.76 11.07 -33.45
N ALA A 235 -39.22 12.28 -33.57
CA ALA A 235 -39.81 13.39 -34.31
C ALA A 235 -40.05 13.05 -35.80
#